data_AF-A0A412Y0M7-F1
#
_entry.id   AF-A0A412Y0M7-F1
#
_cell.length_a   1.000
_cell.length_b   1.000
_cell.length_c   1.000
_cell.angle_alpha   90.00
_cell.angle_beta   90.00
_cell.angle_gamma   90.00
#
_symmetry.space_group_name_H-M   'P 1'
#
loop_
_entity.id
_entity.type
_entity.pdbx_description
1 polymer ?
#
loop_
_entity_poly.entity_id
_entity_poly.type
_entity_poly.pdbx_seq_one_letter_code
_entity_poly.pdbx_strand_id
1 'polypeptide(L)'
;MNVTEPIINAALLGTAAKEFIPNGLPETLEENFRLLQEKSEDAEDAFYQFSALTFAYSRAGMEPLPTGEAITMNEAPDDSLPYFDRNIGDLLIQMVNEQNRYLLLYAYRKAARCNKLIPPFYLRTLISHAYDRNNPDKHEEQALLSSLTGNRGRWLLTHMELPDWGDTGNETWETASHEERKRMLQRLRKENPGQGLALLQTELKNESAAHRDELIQCLRANLSKADESFLQEIATTDRSSNVKETARRLLCSLPDSELVKTYCDLLRGKLHYKMLLGWSYDKITFTPEMKKLGLEEVSSNKKEKDEEFLLRQLAERVPLSFWAEFYDCSLEKAAAKLAKKPPFGSYFNLCQPIENFGDNLWAYQTLKEDSNEAYASSLMGLLTPEQREEINFQTDSKSNYIPEPWYNTDGTQWGIKFSTRALQRLFHSNYYYYPKEMAERLSLYFPPEMLPKVEQQAVAYDADHAIAKFCRLTAEYMRMKEKINSLFNDNK
;
A
#
# COMPACT_ATOMS: atom_id res chain seq x y z
N MET A 1 -9.57 -38.38 -5.03
CA MET A 1 -10.74 -38.52 -4.13
C MET A 1 -10.54 -37.61 -2.93
N ASN A 2 -11.47 -36.70 -2.64
CA ASN A 2 -11.37 -35.85 -1.43
C ASN A 2 -11.92 -36.62 -0.23
N VAL A 3 -11.05 -37.38 0.44
CA VAL A 3 -11.42 -38.18 1.62
C VAL A 3 -11.60 -37.34 2.89
N THR A 4 -11.08 -36.10 2.89
CA THR A 4 -10.96 -35.27 4.10
C THR A 4 -12.20 -34.41 4.33
N GLU A 5 -12.82 -33.91 3.27
CA GLU A 5 -13.97 -32.99 3.37
C GLU A 5 -15.22 -33.61 4.00
N PRO A 6 -15.62 -34.86 3.71
CA PRO A 6 -16.77 -35.48 4.38
C PRO A 6 -16.51 -35.74 5.88
N ILE A 7 -15.25 -36.06 6.25
CA ILE A 7 -14.82 -36.24 7.64
C ILE A 7 -14.89 -34.91 8.40
N ILE A 8 -14.33 -33.83 7.83
CA ILE A 8 -14.38 -32.49 8.44
C ILE A 8 -15.82 -32.03 8.61
N ASN A 9 -16.67 -32.24 7.60
CA ASN A 9 -18.07 -31.84 7.67
C ASN A 9 -18.86 -32.60 8.75
N ALA A 10 -18.62 -33.90 8.93
CA ALA A 10 -19.22 -34.67 10.02
C ALA A 10 -18.72 -34.20 11.40
N ALA A 11 -17.41 -33.94 11.53
CA ALA A 11 -16.81 -33.44 12.77
C ALA A 11 -17.34 -32.05 13.17
N LEU A 12 -17.53 -31.14 12.21
CA LEU A 12 -18.01 -29.78 12.49
C LEU A 12 -19.49 -29.72 12.85
N LEU A 13 -20.31 -30.60 12.27
CA LEU A 13 -21.77 -30.64 12.51
C LEU A 13 -22.13 -31.52 13.71
N GLY A 14 -21.23 -32.42 14.12
CA GLY A 14 -21.46 -33.45 15.13
C GLY A 14 -22.08 -34.71 14.52
N THR A 15 -21.62 -35.87 15.00
CA THR A 15 -22.04 -37.22 14.57
C THR A 15 -23.54 -37.46 14.74
N ALA A 16 -24.19 -36.78 15.70
CA ALA A 16 -25.63 -36.82 15.90
C ALA A 16 -26.44 -36.09 14.80
N ALA A 17 -25.87 -35.05 14.17
CA ALA A 17 -26.53 -34.29 13.12
C ALA A 17 -26.17 -34.78 11.71
N LYS A 18 -24.99 -35.39 11.56
CA LYS A 18 -24.51 -35.94 10.30
C LYS A 18 -23.57 -37.13 10.53
N GLU A 19 -24.07 -38.31 10.21
CA GLU A 19 -23.27 -39.53 10.22
C GLU A 19 -22.25 -39.52 9.07
N PHE A 20 -21.02 -39.96 9.35
CA PHE A 20 -20.01 -40.15 8.32
C PHE A 20 -20.20 -41.52 7.66
N ILE A 21 -20.63 -41.51 6.40
CA ILE A 21 -20.73 -42.72 5.58
C ILE A 21 -19.51 -42.76 4.66
N PRO A 22 -18.62 -43.77 4.80
CA PRO A 22 -17.46 -43.92 3.93
C PRO A 22 -17.93 -44.21 2.48
N ASN A 23 -17.88 -43.20 1.62
CA ASN A 23 -18.31 -43.30 0.22
C ASN A 23 -17.10 -43.19 -0.73
N GLY A 24 -17.12 -44.00 -1.80
CA GLY A 24 -16.06 -44.01 -2.82
C GLY A 24 -14.82 -44.83 -2.45
N LEU A 25 -14.81 -45.51 -1.31
CA LEU A 25 -13.74 -46.44 -0.96
C LEU A 25 -13.94 -47.80 -1.68
N PRO A 26 -12.88 -48.59 -1.89
CA PRO A 26 -13.02 -49.91 -2.52
C PRO A 26 -13.95 -50.82 -1.74
N GLU A 27 -14.75 -51.62 -2.46
CA GLU A 27 -15.67 -52.62 -1.89
C GLU A 27 -14.95 -53.58 -0.91
N THR A 28 -13.66 -53.83 -1.13
CA THR A 28 -12.82 -54.65 -0.23
C THR A 28 -12.71 -54.10 1.20
N LEU A 29 -13.02 -52.83 1.43
CA LEU A 29 -13.01 -52.21 2.75
C LEU A 29 -14.38 -52.24 3.44
N GLU A 30 -15.48 -52.54 2.74
CA GLU A 30 -16.84 -52.51 3.33
C GLU A 30 -16.98 -53.43 4.55
N GLU A 31 -16.41 -54.64 4.48
CA GLU A 31 -16.39 -55.59 5.59
C GLU A 31 -15.65 -55.03 6.81
N ASN A 32 -14.56 -54.29 6.58
CA ASN A 32 -13.79 -53.68 7.67
C ASN A 32 -14.59 -52.55 8.33
N PHE A 33 -15.29 -51.72 7.55
CA PHE A 33 -16.18 -50.70 8.10
C PHE A 33 -17.35 -51.32 8.89
N ARG A 34 -17.95 -52.41 8.40
CA ARG A 34 -19.00 -53.12 9.15
C ARG A 34 -18.49 -53.65 10.49
N LEU A 35 -17.32 -54.29 10.50
CA LEU A 35 -16.72 -54.83 11.72
C LEU A 35 -16.33 -53.74 12.73
N LEU A 36 -15.88 -52.58 12.26
CA LEU A 36 -15.60 -51.42 13.11
C LEU A 36 -16.90 -50.88 13.72
N GLN A 37 -17.97 -50.75 12.92
CA GLN A 37 -19.28 -50.31 13.40
C GLN A 37 -19.84 -51.21 14.50
N GLU A 38 -19.77 -52.53 14.30
CA GLU A 38 -20.28 -53.53 15.26
C GLU A 38 -19.52 -53.53 16.59
N LYS A 39 -18.24 -53.13 16.57
CA LYS A 39 -17.37 -53.08 17.75
C LYS A 39 -17.33 -51.72 18.43
N SER A 40 -17.87 -50.69 17.81
CA SER A 40 -17.83 -49.33 18.34
C SER A 40 -18.81 -49.18 19.50
N GLU A 41 -18.40 -48.45 20.53
CA GLU A 41 -19.25 -48.23 21.72
C GLU A 41 -20.40 -47.25 21.42
N ASP A 42 -20.13 -46.25 20.58
CA ASP A 42 -21.07 -45.21 20.15
C ASP A 42 -20.73 -44.69 18.73
N ALA A 43 -21.47 -43.68 18.28
CA ALA A 43 -21.31 -43.10 16.95
C ALA A 43 -20.00 -42.30 16.81
N GLU A 44 -19.51 -41.72 17.91
CA GLU A 44 -18.26 -40.99 17.98
C GLU A 44 -17.06 -41.93 17.84
N ASP A 45 -17.06 -43.06 18.53
CA ASP A 45 -16.03 -44.10 18.41
C ASP A 45 -16.01 -44.69 17.00
N ALA A 46 -17.18 -45.01 16.43
CA ALA A 46 -17.29 -45.46 15.04
C ALA A 46 -16.72 -44.41 14.06
N PHE A 47 -17.05 -43.14 14.26
CA PHE A 47 -16.53 -42.04 13.44
C PHE A 47 -15.01 -41.92 13.51
N TYR A 48 -14.41 -42.01 14.71
CA TYR A 48 -12.95 -41.98 14.86
C TYR A 48 -12.27 -43.16 14.17
N GLN A 49 -12.81 -44.37 14.34
CA GLN A 49 -12.26 -45.59 13.73
C GLN A 49 -12.39 -45.57 12.20
N PHE A 50 -13.53 -45.12 11.68
CA PHE A 50 -13.77 -44.98 10.25
C PHE A 50 -12.84 -43.93 9.63
N SER A 51 -12.65 -42.80 10.31
CA SER A 51 -11.73 -41.74 9.89
C SER A 51 -10.30 -42.26 9.85
N ALA A 52 -9.87 -43.00 10.87
CA ALA A 52 -8.53 -43.58 10.93
C ALA A 52 -8.26 -44.56 9.77
N LEU A 53 -9.20 -45.47 9.48
CA LEU A 53 -9.09 -46.40 8.36
C LEU A 53 -9.07 -45.66 7.00
N THR A 54 -9.92 -44.64 6.85
CA THR A 54 -9.99 -43.82 5.63
C THR A 54 -8.69 -43.05 5.39
N PHE A 55 -8.10 -42.46 6.44
CA PHE A 55 -6.79 -41.80 6.34
C PHE A 55 -5.65 -42.77 6.05
N ALA A 56 -5.66 -43.96 6.68
CA ALA A 56 -4.67 -44.99 6.41
C ALA A 56 -4.71 -45.45 4.94
N TYR A 57 -5.90 -45.70 4.41
CA TYR A 57 -6.11 -46.03 3.00
C TYR A 57 -5.60 -44.91 2.09
N SER A 58 -5.98 -43.66 2.36
CA SER A 58 -5.53 -42.52 1.55
C SER A 58 -4.00 -42.32 1.58
N ARG A 59 -3.33 -42.72 2.67
CA ARG A 59 -1.86 -42.65 2.80
C ARG A 59 -1.15 -43.83 2.15
N ALA A 60 -1.82 -44.95 1.94
CA ALA A 60 -1.25 -46.14 1.28
C ALA A 60 -0.96 -45.91 -0.21
N GLY A 61 -1.45 -44.79 -0.78
CA GLY A 61 -1.35 -44.47 -2.20
C GLY A 61 -2.56 -44.97 -2.97
N MET A 62 -2.72 -44.46 -4.19
CA MET A 62 -3.78 -44.89 -5.11
C MET A 62 -3.15 -45.31 -6.42
N GLU A 63 -3.68 -46.37 -7.03
CA GLU A 63 -3.41 -46.62 -8.44
C GLU A 63 -4.13 -45.55 -9.28
N PRO A 64 -3.48 -45.02 -10.33
CA PRO A 64 -4.15 -44.11 -11.24
C PRO A 64 -5.35 -44.81 -11.87
N LEU A 65 -6.51 -44.15 -11.86
CA LEU A 65 -7.70 -44.64 -12.57
C LEU A 65 -7.32 -44.93 -14.03
N PRO A 66 -7.70 -46.08 -14.60
CA PRO A 66 -7.57 -46.32 -16.04
C PRO A 66 -8.60 -45.45 -16.77
N THR A 67 -8.34 -44.16 -16.87
CA THR A 67 -9.06 -43.25 -17.76
C THR A 67 -8.44 -43.34 -19.15
N GLY A 68 -9.29 -43.41 -20.17
CA GLY A 68 -8.91 -43.52 -21.58
C GLY A 68 -8.02 -42.37 -22.09
N GLU A 69 -7.39 -42.63 -23.25
CA GLU A 69 -6.38 -41.81 -23.96
C GLU A 69 -5.43 -41.02 -23.05
N ALA A 70 -4.21 -41.53 -22.90
CA ALA A 70 -3.12 -40.83 -22.23
C ALA A 70 -2.99 -39.41 -22.80
N ILE A 71 -3.34 -38.39 -21.99
CA ILE A 71 -3.14 -37.00 -22.35
C ILE A 71 -1.63 -36.79 -22.45
N THR A 72 -1.14 -36.63 -23.67
CA THR A 72 0.28 -36.34 -23.91
C THR A 72 0.55 -34.92 -23.44
N MET A 73 1.24 -34.79 -22.30
CA MET A 73 1.70 -33.48 -21.84
C MET A 73 2.90 -33.06 -22.68
N ASN A 74 2.80 -31.89 -23.31
CA ASN A 74 3.94 -31.29 -23.98
C ASN A 74 5.03 -30.99 -22.95
N GLU A 75 6.29 -31.31 -23.26
CA GLU A 75 7.42 -31.00 -22.39
C GLU A 75 7.62 -29.48 -22.28
N ALA A 76 8.07 -29.02 -21.11
CA ALA A 76 8.40 -27.61 -20.92
C ALA A 76 9.64 -27.25 -21.76
N PRO A 77 9.63 -26.14 -22.52
CA PRO A 77 10.82 -25.68 -23.22
C PRO A 77 11.98 -25.43 -22.25
N ASP A 78 13.21 -25.63 -22.72
CA ASP A 78 14.40 -25.38 -21.93
C ASP A 78 14.50 -23.90 -21.51
N ASP A 79 15.00 -23.69 -20.30
CA ASP A 79 15.30 -22.37 -19.77
C ASP A 79 16.67 -21.88 -20.25
N SER A 80 16.76 -20.60 -20.59
CA SER A 80 18.00 -19.97 -21.06
C SER A 80 18.91 -19.44 -19.95
N LEU A 81 18.41 -19.40 -18.71
CA LEU A 81 19.13 -18.86 -17.55
C LEU A 81 19.39 -19.98 -16.51
N PRO A 82 20.51 -19.90 -15.77
CA PRO A 82 20.80 -20.86 -14.72
C PRO A 82 19.84 -20.70 -13.53
N TYR A 83 19.69 -21.76 -12.74
CA TYR A 83 18.90 -21.72 -11.52
C TYR A 83 19.68 -21.18 -10.33
N PHE A 84 18.95 -20.60 -9.37
CA PHE A 84 19.43 -20.45 -8.01
C PHE A 84 19.63 -21.80 -7.33
N ASP A 85 20.41 -21.81 -6.26
CA ASP A 85 20.51 -22.95 -5.36
C ASP A 85 19.20 -23.15 -4.57
N ARG A 86 18.99 -24.38 -4.05
CA ARG A 86 17.77 -24.75 -3.31
C ARG A 86 17.49 -23.85 -2.11
N ASN A 87 18.52 -23.37 -1.43
CA ASN A 87 18.40 -22.48 -0.28
C ASN A 87 17.61 -21.18 -0.58
N ILE A 88 17.66 -20.67 -1.81
CA ILE A 88 16.86 -19.51 -2.24
C ILE A 88 15.39 -19.90 -2.34
N GLY A 89 15.09 -21.04 -2.96
CA GLY A 89 13.73 -21.54 -3.06
C GLY A 89 13.12 -21.83 -1.68
N ASP A 90 13.88 -22.48 -0.81
CA ASP A 90 13.46 -22.77 0.57
C ASP A 90 13.15 -21.48 1.36
N LEU A 91 13.96 -20.43 1.17
CA LEU A 91 13.73 -19.11 1.77
C LEU A 91 12.43 -18.44 1.27
N LEU A 92 12.15 -18.52 -0.03
CA LEU A 92 10.93 -17.95 -0.60
C LEU A 92 9.69 -18.69 -0.10
N ILE A 93 9.74 -20.02 -0.04
CA ILE A 93 8.66 -20.84 0.53
C ILE A 93 8.46 -20.54 2.02
N GLN A 94 9.56 -20.36 2.77
CA GLN A 94 9.47 -19.95 4.17
C GLN A 94 8.67 -18.64 4.31
N MET A 95 8.95 -17.62 3.49
CA MET A 95 8.24 -16.34 3.54
C MET A 95 6.76 -16.45 3.18
N VAL A 96 6.41 -17.28 2.19
CA VAL A 96 5.01 -17.58 1.86
C VAL A 96 4.30 -18.24 3.04
N ASN A 97 4.89 -19.29 3.62
CA ASN A 97 4.30 -20.02 4.75
C ASN A 97 4.14 -19.16 6.00
N GLU A 98 5.13 -18.29 6.26
CA GLU A 98 5.11 -17.35 7.37
C GLU A 98 4.30 -16.09 7.06
N GLN A 99 3.74 -15.91 5.87
CA GLN A 99 3.00 -14.70 5.46
C GLN A 99 3.84 -13.41 5.61
N ASN A 100 5.14 -13.49 5.35
CA ASN A 100 6.05 -12.33 5.37
C ASN A 100 6.02 -11.64 4.01
N ARG A 101 4.92 -10.93 3.72
CA ARG A 101 4.62 -10.34 2.40
C ARG A 101 5.65 -9.31 1.95
N TYR A 102 6.12 -8.44 2.86
CA TYR A 102 7.06 -7.38 2.50
C TYR A 102 8.47 -7.92 2.24
N LEU A 103 8.91 -8.89 3.04
CA LEU A 103 10.17 -9.60 2.86
C LEU A 103 10.15 -10.47 1.59
N LEU A 104 9.02 -11.09 1.26
CA LEU A 104 8.85 -11.85 0.02
C LEU A 104 9.05 -10.94 -1.21
N LEU A 105 8.35 -9.81 -1.26
CA LEU A 105 8.54 -8.82 -2.33
C LEU A 105 9.97 -8.29 -2.37
N TYR A 106 10.57 -8.01 -1.21
CA TYR A 106 11.97 -7.60 -1.12
C TYR A 106 12.92 -8.66 -1.70
N ALA A 107 12.73 -9.93 -1.36
CA ALA A 107 13.51 -11.05 -1.86
C ALA A 107 13.35 -11.23 -3.39
N TYR A 108 12.12 -11.17 -3.92
CA TYR A 108 11.89 -11.20 -5.36
C TYR A 108 12.59 -10.06 -6.10
N ARG A 109 12.51 -8.82 -5.59
CA ARG A 109 13.21 -7.67 -6.19
C ARG A 109 14.74 -7.82 -6.15
N LYS A 110 15.30 -8.56 -5.19
CA LYS A 110 16.72 -8.92 -5.15
C LYS A 110 17.05 -10.03 -6.15
N ALA A 111 16.24 -11.08 -6.19
CA ALA A 111 16.38 -12.20 -7.12
C ALA A 111 16.36 -11.73 -8.58
N ALA A 112 15.43 -10.82 -8.92
CA ALA A 112 15.26 -10.32 -10.28
C ALA A 112 16.50 -9.59 -10.83
N ARG A 113 17.44 -9.18 -9.96
CA ARG A 113 18.70 -8.53 -10.34
C ARG A 113 19.87 -9.51 -10.55
N CYS A 114 19.68 -10.80 -10.33
CA CYS A 114 20.76 -11.80 -10.36
C CYS A 114 20.85 -12.59 -11.69
N ASN A 115 19.94 -12.35 -12.65
CA ASN A 115 19.88 -13.10 -13.92
C ASN A 115 19.83 -14.64 -13.74
N LYS A 116 19.13 -15.11 -12.71
CA LYS A 116 18.90 -16.54 -12.42
C LYS A 116 17.41 -16.81 -12.24
N LEU A 117 17.03 -18.07 -12.40
CA LEU A 117 15.67 -18.54 -12.24
C LEU A 117 15.46 -19.28 -10.92
N ILE A 118 14.26 -19.22 -10.39
CA ILE A 118 13.83 -20.03 -9.25
C ILE A 118 13.76 -21.50 -9.68
N PRO A 119 14.30 -22.45 -8.89
CA PRO A 119 14.25 -23.86 -9.27
C PRO A 119 12.81 -24.36 -9.47
N PRO A 120 12.55 -25.23 -10.49
CA PRO A 120 11.19 -25.66 -10.87
C PRO A 120 10.37 -26.25 -9.72
N PHE A 121 11.03 -26.90 -8.76
CA PHE A 121 10.43 -27.51 -7.58
C PHE A 121 9.57 -26.53 -6.75
N TYR A 122 9.91 -25.23 -6.76
CA TYR A 122 9.22 -24.22 -5.95
C TYR A 122 8.13 -23.46 -6.72
N LEU A 123 8.12 -23.56 -8.05
CA LEU A 123 7.29 -22.70 -8.91
C LEU A 123 5.80 -22.86 -8.62
N ARG A 124 5.31 -24.08 -8.44
CA ARG A 124 3.87 -24.32 -8.21
C ARG A 124 3.36 -23.54 -7.00
N THR A 125 4.07 -23.61 -5.87
CA THR A 125 3.64 -22.93 -4.64
C THR A 125 3.70 -21.41 -4.78
N LEU A 126 4.77 -20.88 -5.37
CA LEU A 126 4.94 -19.43 -5.55
C LEU A 126 3.93 -18.86 -6.55
N ILE A 127 3.67 -19.57 -7.65
CA ILE A 127 2.63 -19.21 -8.63
C ILE A 127 1.25 -19.27 -7.97
N SER A 128 0.91 -20.35 -7.25
CA SER A 128 -0.38 -20.44 -6.55
C SER A 128 -0.59 -19.26 -5.59
N HIS A 129 0.44 -18.87 -4.84
CA HIS A 129 0.38 -17.70 -3.95
C HIS A 129 0.15 -16.39 -4.71
N ALA A 130 0.87 -16.20 -5.83
CA ALA A 130 0.74 -15.00 -6.66
C ALA A 130 -0.59 -14.90 -7.41
N TYR A 131 -1.39 -15.97 -7.47
CA TYR A 131 -2.74 -15.97 -8.05
C TYR A 131 -3.86 -16.15 -7.02
N ASP A 132 -3.53 -16.19 -5.72
CA ASP A 132 -4.52 -16.20 -4.65
C ASP A 132 -5.32 -14.88 -4.67
N ARG A 133 -6.66 -14.99 -4.64
CA ARG A 133 -7.56 -13.84 -4.62
C ARG A 133 -7.40 -12.99 -3.36
N ASN A 134 -6.98 -13.61 -2.27
CA ASN A 134 -6.75 -12.94 -0.99
C ASN A 134 -5.34 -12.35 -0.87
N ASN A 135 -4.46 -12.58 -1.86
CA ASN A 135 -3.13 -11.98 -1.85
C ASN A 135 -3.21 -10.50 -2.27
N PRO A 136 -2.94 -9.55 -1.36
CA PRO A 136 -2.98 -8.12 -1.67
C PRO A 136 -1.85 -7.68 -2.63
N ASP A 137 -0.76 -8.44 -2.74
CA ASP A 137 0.40 -8.15 -3.58
C ASP A 137 0.44 -8.96 -4.87
N LYS A 138 -0.65 -9.69 -5.19
CA LYS A 138 -0.72 -10.66 -6.29
C LYS A 138 -0.14 -10.13 -7.61
N HIS A 139 -0.45 -8.89 -7.97
CA HIS A 139 0.01 -8.29 -9.22
C HIS A 139 1.49 -7.91 -9.20
N GLU A 140 2.01 -7.43 -8.07
CA GLU A 140 3.43 -7.14 -7.96
C GLU A 140 4.25 -8.43 -7.94
N GLU A 141 3.77 -9.46 -7.25
CA GLU A 141 4.37 -10.80 -7.29
C GLU A 141 4.35 -11.39 -8.69
N GLN A 142 3.23 -11.34 -9.40
CA GLN A 142 3.13 -11.78 -10.81
C GLN A 142 4.14 -11.06 -11.70
N ALA A 143 4.25 -9.73 -11.57
CA ALA A 143 5.20 -8.94 -12.34
C ALA A 143 6.66 -9.36 -12.06
N LEU A 144 7.02 -9.59 -10.80
CA LEU A 144 8.37 -10.04 -10.43
C LEU A 144 8.64 -11.49 -10.88
N LEU A 145 7.69 -12.39 -10.64
CA LEU A 145 7.80 -13.81 -11.00
C LEU A 145 7.87 -14.03 -12.51
N SER A 146 7.30 -13.14 -13.32
CA SER A 146 7.44 -13.17 -14.79
C SER A 146 8.89 -13.25 -15.26
N SER A 147 9.81 -12.65 -14.50
CA SER A 147 11.25 -12.63 -14.78
C SER A 147 12.04 -13.75 -14.08
N LEU A 148 11.43 -14.43 -13.10
CA LEU A 148 12.10 -15.37 -12.21
C LEU A 148 11.78 -16.84 -12.49
N THR A 149 10.76 -17.12 -13.29
CA THR A 149 10.23 -18.48 -13.46
C THR A 149 10.55 -19.12 -14.82
N GLY A 150 10.97 -18.32 -15.81
CA GLY A 150 11.41 -18.79 -17.12
C GLY A 150 10.30 -19.45 -17.95
N ASN A 151 10.72 -20.26 -18.93
CA ASN A 151 9.84 -21.04 -19.80
C ASN A 151 9.09 -22.11 -19.00
N ARG A 152 9.72 -22.71 -17.98
CA ARG A 152 9.06 -23.68 -17.10
C ARG A 152 7.92 -23.06 -16.30
N GLY A 153 8.08 -21.81 -15.85
CA GLY A 153 7.01 -21.05 -15.21
C GLY A 153 5.81 -20.81 -16.13
N ARG A 154 6.07 -20.32 -17.35
CA ARG A 154 5.02 -20.11 -18.37
C ARG A 154 4.30 -21.40 -18.73
N TRP A 155 5.07 -22.47 -18.94
CA TRP A 155 4.51 -23.80 -19.20
C TRP A 155 3.60 -24.27 -18.06
N LEU A 156 4.02 -24.04 -16.81
CA LEU A 156 3.25 -24.44 -15.64
C LEU A 156 1.95 -23.63 -15.50
N LEU A 157 1.93 -22.34 -15.84
CA LEU A 157 0.70 -21.53 -15.84
C LEU A 157 -0.40 -22.15 -16.70
N THR A 158 -0.07 -22.65 -17.90
CA THR A 158 -1.03 -23.32 -18.79
C THR A 158 -1.66 -24.54 -18.15
N HIS A 159 -0.86 -25.37 -17.47
CA HIS A 159 -1.36 -26.57 -16.78
C HIS A 159 -2.08 -26.28 -15.46
N MET A 160 -1.85 -25.10 -14.90
CA MET A 160 -2.59 -24.60 -13.74
C MET A 160 -3.87 -23.85 -14.13
N GLU A 161 -4.18 -23.75 -15.44
CA GLU A 161 -5.30 -22.98 -15.98
C GLU A 161 -5.27 -21.50 -15.54
N LEU A 162 -4.06 -20.95 -15.46
CA LEU A 162 -3.81 -19.55 -15.10
C LEU A 162 -3.41 -18.75 -16.35
N PRO A 163 -3.78 -17.46 -16.44
CA PRO A 163 -3.37 -16.61 -17.54
C PRO A 163 -1.85 -16.36 -17.50
N ASP A 164 -1.26 -16.03 -18.65
CA ASP A 164 0.18 -15.74 -18.75
C ASP A 164 0.58 -14.51 -17.91
N TRP A 165 1.86 -14.38 -17.62
CA TRP A 165 2.42 -13.29 -16.83
C TRP A 165 2.08 -11.92 -17.42
N GLY A 166 1.30 -11.12 -16.67
CA GLY A 166 0.91 -9.78 -17.10
C GLY A 166 -0.19 -9.75 -18.17
N ASP A 167 -0.65 -10.91 -18.64
CA ASP A 167 -1.93 -11.05 -19.29
C ASP A 167 -2.97 -11.02 -18.18
N THR A 168 -3.51 -9.84 -17.87
CA THR A 168 -4.67 -9.69 -16.97
C THR A 168 -5.95 -10.23 -17.63
N GLY A 169 -5.82 -11.27 -18.45
CA GLY A 169 -6.67 -11.49 -19.61
C GLY A 169 -6.52 -10.37 -20.64
N ASN A 170 -6.95 -10.64 -21.87
CA ASN A 170 -7.33 -9.62 -22.87
C ASN A 170 -8.52 -8.77 -22.38
N GLU A 171 -8.53 -8.38 -21.11
CA GLU A 171 -9.56 -7.56 -20.53
C GLU A 171 -9.40 -6.15 -21.10
N THR A 172 -10.34 -5.79 -21.96
CA THR A 172 -10.47 -4.42 -22.42
C THR A 172 -10.94 -3.56 -21.25
N TRP A 173 -10.82 -2.24 -21.37
CA TRP A 173 -11.33 -1.33 -20.33
C TRP A 173 -12.77 -1.70 -19.94
N GLU A 174 -13.61 -2.07 -20.91
CA GLU A 174 -15.01 -2.43 -20.72
C GLU A 174 -15.22 -3.70 -19.86
N THR A 175 -14.32 -4.68 -19.90
CA THR A 175 -14.45 -5.94 -19.15
C THR A 175 -13.67 -5.97 -17.84
N ALA A 176 -12.68 -5.08 -17.68
CA ALA A 176 -11.86 -4.98 -16.48
C ALA A 176 -12.67 -4.53 -15.25
N SER A 177 -12.31 -5.04 -14.07
CA SER A 177 -12.82 -4.51 -12.80
C SER A 177 -12.33 -3.07 -12.55
N HIS A 178 -12.94 -2.36 -11.61
CA HIS A 178 -12.55 -0.98 -11.27
C HIS A 178 -11.07 -0.87 -10.82
N GLU A 179 -10.59 -1.81 -10.01
CA GLU A 179 -9.19 -1.82 -9.55
C GLU A 179 -8.21 -2.15 -10.70
N GLU A 180 -8.64 -2.91 -11.70
CA GLU A 180 -7.87 -3.15 -12.92
C GLU A 180 -7.83 -1.89 -13.79
N ARG A 181 -8.97 -1.24 -14.03
CA ARG A 181 -9.06 0.04 -14.74
C ARG A 181 -8.17 1.11 -14.12
N LYS A 182 -8.19 1.22 -12.80
CA LYS A 182 -7.35 2.16 -12.05
C LYS A 182 -5.86 1.91 -12.31
N ARG A 183 -5.42 0.66 -12.28
CA ARG A 183 -4.02 0.29 -12.58
C ARG A 183 -3.67 0.50 -14.05
N MET A 184 -4.54 0.13 -14.97
CA MET A 184 -4.38 0.40 -16.40
C MET A 184 -4.19 1.90 -16.65
N LEU A 185 -5.05 2.73 -16.04
CA LEU A 185 -4.97 4.18 -16.13
C LEU A 185 -3.69 4.74 -15.50
N GLN A 186 -3.31 4.28 -14.31
CA GLN A 186 -2.06 4.71 -13.66
C GLN A 186 -0.83 4.38 -14.51
N ARG A 187 -0.79 3.18 -15.10
CA ARG A 187 0.26 2.77 -16.04
C ARG A 187 0.28 3.66 -17.28
N LEU A 188 -0.88 3.86 -17.90
CA LEU A 188 -1.02 4.70 -19.08
C LEU A 188 -0.63 6.14 -18.77
N ARG A 189 -0.99 6.69 -17.61
CA ARG A 189 -0.54 8.01 -17.16
C ARG A 189 0.96 8.10 -16.96
N LYS A 190 1.61 7.02 -16.52
CA LYS A 190 3.06 6.95 -16.38
C LYS A 190 3.79 6.91 -17.73
N GLU A 191 3.28 6.11 -18.66
CA GLU A 191 3.94 5.82 -19.94
C GLU A 191 3.54 6.80 -21.06
N ASN A 192 2.25 7.14 -21.16
CA ASN A 192 1.69 8.05 -22.15
C ASN A 192 0.54 8.91 -21.55
N PRO A 193 0.86 10.02 -20.86
CA PRO A 193 -0.09 10.84 -20.13
C PRO A 193 -1.30 11.29 -20.98
N GLY A 194 -1.05 11.66 -22.24
CA GLY A 194 -2.08 12.12 -23.17
C GLY A 194 -3.10 11.04 -23.52
N GLN A 195 -2.67 9.80 -23.73
CA GLN A 195 -3.60 8.68 -23.93
C GLN A 195 -4.40 8.38 -22.66
N GLY A 196 -3.79 8.49 -21.48
CA GLY A 196 -4.50 8.35 -20.21
C GLY A 196 -5.60 9.39 -20.01
N LEU A 197 -5.33 10.64 -20.40
CA LEU A 197 -6.33 11.71 -20.38
C LEU A 197 -7.46 11.46 -21.38
N ALA A 198 -7.13 11.06 -22.62
CA ALA A 198 -8.13 10.77 -23.65
C ALA A 198 -9.05 9.60 -23.28
N LEU A 199 -8.50 8.57 -22.63
CA LEU A 199 -9.28 7.45 -22.08
C LEU A 199 -10.29 7.93 -21.04
N LEU A 200 -9.86 8.76 -20.08
CA LEU A 200 -10.75 9.35 -19.08
C LEU A 200 -11.85 10.20 -19.70
N GLN A 201 -11.52 11.05 -20.68
CA GLN A 201 -12.50 11.89 -21.37
C GLN A 201 -13.62 11.07 -22.03
N THR A 202 -13.31 9.85 -22.45
CA THR A 202 -14.27 8.96 -23.14
C THR A 202 -15.10 8.14 -22.15
N GLU A 203 -14.45 7.54 -21.16
CA GLU A 203 -15.03 6.48 -20.33
C GLU A 203 -15.66 6.97 -19.03
N LEU A 204 -15.23 8.12 -18.51
CA LEU A 204 -15.61 8.57 -17.18
C LEU A 204 -17.12 8.75 -17.00
N LYS A 205 -17.85 9.14 -18.05
CA LYS A 205 -19.32 9.30 -18.03
C LYS A 205 -20.09 8.02 -17.68
N ASN A 206 -19.49 6.85 -17.93
CA ASN A 206 -20.09 5.54 -17.69
C ASN A 206 -19.90 5.06 -16.24
N GLU A 207 -19.09 5.77 -15.44
CA GLU A 207 -18.68 5.32 -14.12
C GLU A 207 -19.57 5.85 -12.99
N SER A 208 -19.59 5.11 -11.87
CA SER A 208 -20.23 5.56 -10.63
C SER A 208 -19.57 6.84 -10.09
N ALA A 209 -20.23 7.57 -9.19
CA ALA A 209 -19.63 8.78 -8.62
C ALA A 209 -18.33 8.48 -7.84
N ALA A 210 -18.27 7.37 -7.12
CA ALA A 210 -17.08 6.93 -6.39
C ALA A 210 -15.95 6.53 -7.35
N HIS A 211 -16.27 5.76 -8.39
CA HIS A 211 -15.27 5.34 -9.37
C HIS A 211 -14.73 6.53 -10.17
N ARG A 212 -15.59 7.48 -10.58
CA ARG A 212 -15.14 8.72 -11.23
C ARG A 212 -14.12 9.46 -10.38
N ASP A 213 -14.39 9.59 -9.08
CA ASP A 213 -13.50 10.25 -8.15
C ASP A 213 -12.12 9.59 -8.14
N GLU A 214 -12.07 8.27 -7.95
CA GLU A 214 -10.82 7.51 -7.90
C GLU A 214 -10.05 7.52 -9.23
N LEU A 215 -10.76 7.47 -10.36
CA LEU A 215 -10.14 7.53 -11.68
C LEU A 215 -9.58 8.93 -11.98
N ILE A 216 -10.28 10.00 -11.60
CA ILE A 216 -9.76 11.38 -11.73
C ILE A 216 -8.53 11.58 -10.83
N GLN A 217 -8.51 11.03 -9.62
CA GLN A 217 -7.32 11.09 -8.75
C GLN A 217 -6.05 10.53 -9.42
N CYS A 218 -6.18 9.58 -10.37
CA CYS A 218 -5.05 9.03 -11.11
C CYS A 218 -4.34 10.06 -12.01
N LEU A 219 -5.00 11.19 -12.36
CA LEU A 219 -4.36 12.29 -13.10
C LEU A 219 -3.23 12.96 -12.32
N ARG A 220 -3.17 12.78 -10.99
CA ARG A 220 -2.04 13.24 -10.16
C ARG A 220 -0.70 12.71 -10.68
N ALA A 221 -0.67 11.50 -11.25
CA ALA A 221 0.51 10.99 -11.93
C ALA A 221 0.74 11.76 -13.25
N ASN A 222 1.91 12.42 -13.35
CA ASN A 222 2.28 13.29 -14.47
C ASN A 222 1.27 14.40 -14.75
N LEU A 223 0.64 14.96 -13.71
CA LEU A 223 -0.29 16.08 -13.83
C LEU A 223 0.39 17.26 -14.53
N SER A 224 -0.29 17.83 -15.53
CA SER A 224 0.26 18.89 -16.37
C SER A 224 -0.80 19.88 -16.83
N LYS A 225 -0.37 20.99 -17.45
CA LYS A 225 -1.25 22.00 -18.04
C LYS A 225 -2.23 21.41 -19.08
N ALA A 226 -1.88 20.31 -19.75
CA ALA A 226 -2.76 19.63 -20.71
C ALA A 226 -4.03 19.05 -20.05
N ASP A 227 -3.97 18.75 -18.75
CA ASP A 227 -5.09 18.19 -18.00
C ASP A 227 -6.08 19.29 -17.53
N GLU A 228 -5.68 20.57 -17.60
CA GLU A 228 -6.41 21.68 -16.99
C GLU A 228 -7.84 21.85 -17.54
N SER A 229 -8.00 21.90 -18.87
CA SER A 229 -9.32 22.16 -19.47
C SER A 229 -10.32 21.07 -19.09
N PHE A 230 -9.87 19.80 -19.05
CA PHE A 230 -10.69 18.69 -18.60
C PHE A 230 -11.06 18.81 -17.12
N LEU A 231 -10.11 19.13 -16.25
CA LEU A 231 -10.38 19.29 -14.81
C LEU A 231 -11.31 20.49 -14.54
N GLN A 232 -11.19 21.58 -15.29
CA GLN A 232 -12.10 22.73 -15.20
C GLN A 232 -13.53 22.34 -15.61
N GLU A 233 -13.67 21.56 -16.68
CA GLU A 233 -14.96 21.00 -17.08
C GLU A 233 -15.56 20.17 -15.94
N ILE A 234 -14.82 19.18 -15.40
CA ILE A 234 -15.30 18.33 -14.30
C ILE A 234 -15.68 19.15 -13.07
N ALA A 235 -14.84 20.10 -12.65
CA ALA A 235 -15.08 20.95 -11.49
C ALA A 235 -16.37 21.78 -11.58
N THR A 236 -16.84 22.03 -12.81
CA THR A 236 -18.05 22.82 -13.07
C THR A 236 -19.27 21.92 -13.36
N THR A 237 -19.12 20.89 -14.18
CA THR A 237 -20.21 20.13 -14.78
C THR A 237 -20.56 18.82 -14.09
N ASP A 238 -19.66 18.20 -13.30
CA ASP A 238 -19.98 16.89 -12.69
C ASP A 238 -21.22 17.00 -11.78
N ARG A 239 -21.88 15.87 -11.52
CA ARG A 239 -23.04 15.82 -10.61
C ARG A 239 -22.66 15.61 -9.14
N SER A 240 -21.48 15.05 -8.88
CA SER A 240 -20.98 14.77 -7.54
C SER A 240 -20.14 15.93 -7.01
N SER A 241 -20.50 16.46 -5.84
CA SER A 241 -19.70 17.49 -5.15
C SER A 241 -18.29 16.99 -4.84
N ASN A 242 -18.13 15.72 -4.48
CA ASN A 242 -16.83 15.12 -4.19
C ASN A 242 -15.93 15.09 -5.43
N VAL A 243 -16.48 14.69 -6.59
CA VAL A 243 -15.74 14.65 -7.86
C VAL A 243 -15.32 16.05 -8.28
N LYS A 244 -16.19 17.05 -8.12
CA LYS A 244 -15.83 18.46 -8.37
C LYS A 244 -14.68 18.91 -7.49
N GLU A 245 -14.73 18.54 -6.21
CA GLU A 245 -13.70 18.93 -5.26
C GLU A 245 -12.36 18.27 -5.56
N THR A 246 -12.36 16.99 -5.93
CA THR A 246 -11.17 16.29 -6.41
C THR A 246 -10.55 17.00 -7.63
N ALA A 247 -11.38 17.39 -8.61
CA ALA A 247 -10.89 18.14 -9.77
C ALA A 247 -10.31 19.51 -9.39
N ARG A 248 -10.95 20.25 -8.48
CA ARG A 248 -10.40 21.51 -7.95
C ARG A 248 -9.08 21.32 -7.23
N ARG A 249 -8.93 20.27 -6.41
CA ARG A 249 -7.66 19.97 -5.74
C ARG A 249 -6.54 19.70 -6.72
N LEU A 250 -6.82 18.98 -7.82
CA LEU A 250 -5.84 18.77 -8.89
C LEU A 250 -5.50 20.07 -9.63
N LEU A 251 -6.49 20.93 -9.90
CA LEU A 251 -6.22 22.28 -10.44
C LEU A 251 -5.35 23.10 -9.48
N CYS A 252 -5.59 23.01 -8.18
CA CYS A 252 -4.76 23.64 -7.16
C CYS A 252 -3.34 23.07 -7.09
N SER A 253 -3.07 21.87 -7.62
CA SER A 253 -1.73 21.30 -7.76
C SER A 253 -0.98 21.81 -9.00
N LEU A 254 -1.63 22.61 -9.87
CA LEU A 254 -1.04 23.27 -11.03
C LEU A 254 -0.84 24.76 -10.73
N PRO A 255 0.39 25.22 -10.39
CA PRO A 255 0.67 26.60 -10.00
C PRO A 255 0.26 27.65 -11.04
N ASP A 256 0.26 27.27 -12.32
CA ASP A 256 -0.06 28.11 -13.46
C ASP A 256 -1.50 27.92 -13.99
N SER A 257 -2.34 27.17 -13.27
CA SER A 257 -3.76 27.05 -13.62
C SER A 257 -4.50 28.37 -13.46
N GLU A 258 -5.52 28.60 -14.29
CA GLU A 258 -6.37 29.79 -14.22
C GLU A 258 -7.10 29.90 -12.88
N LEU A 259 -7.43 28.75 -12.27
CA LEU A 259 -8.01 28.71 -10.92
C LEU A 259 -7.02 29.27 -9.89
N VAL A 260 -5.77 28.81 -9.90
CA VAL A 260 -4.73 29.26 -8.96
C VAL A 260 -4.38 30.73 -9.19
N LYS A 261 -4.27 31.18 -10.45
CA LYS A 261 -4.09 32.61 -10.77
C LYS A 261 -5.22 33.47 -10.21
N THR A 262 -6.46 33.02 -10.36
CA THR A 262 -7.64 33.71 -9.80
C THR A 262 -7.53 33.81 -8.27
N TYR A 263 -7.09 32.74 -7.58
CA TYR A 263 -6.87 32.80 -6.13
C TYR A 263 -5.76 33.77 -5.73
N CYS A 264 -4.64 33.78 -6.47
CA CYS A 264 -3.56 34.75 -6.25
C CYS A 264 -4.06 36.18 -6.41
N ASP A 265 -4.83 36.46 -7.46
CA ASP A 265 -5.34 37.80 -7.75
C ASP A 265 -6.34 38.27 -6.69
N LEU A 266 -7.20 37.38 -6.20
CA LEU A 266 -8.13 37.68 -5.11
C LEU A 266 -7.40 37.96 -3.78
N LEU A 267 -6.31 37.27 -3.51
CA LEU A 267 -5.55 37.39 -2.26
C LEU A 267 -4.54 38.57 -2.29
N ARG A 268 -4.06 38.96 -3.47
CA ARG A 268 -3.02 39.98 -3.62
C ARG A 268 -3.45 41.30 -2.97
N GLY A 269 -2.57 41.83 -2.12
CA GLY A 269 -2.81 43.07 -1.38
C GLY A 269 -3.83 42.96 -0.24
N LYS A 270 -4.34 41.77 0.08
CA LYS A 270 -5.31 41.58 1.19
C LYS A 270 -4.68 41.19 2.50
N LEU A 271 -3.45 40.69 2.48
CA LEU A 271 -2.70 40.33 3.67
C LEU A 271 -1.67 41.41 3.96
N HIS A 272 -1.49 41.73 5.24
CA HIS A 272 -0.50 42.70 5.69
C HIS A 272 0.17 42.17 6.95
N TYR A 273 1.51 42.19 6.99
CA TYR A 273 2.27 41.79 8.17
C TYR A 273 3.19 42.93 8.63
N LYS A 274 3.06 43.34 9.89
CA LYS A 274 3.95 44.30 10.55
C LYS A 274 4.59 43.65 11.77
N MET A 275 5.92 43.75 11.89
CA MET A 275 6.69 43.04 12.93
C MET A 275 6.15 43.25 14.36
N LEU A 276 5.71 44.47 14.69
CA LEU A 276 5.21 44.83 16.01
C LEU A 276 3.69 44.65 16.19
N LEU A 277 2.91 44.72 15.10
CA LEU A 277 1.45 44.70 15.15
C LEU A 277 0.84 43.36 14.72
N GLY A 278 1.66 42.45 14.18
CA GLY A 278 1.22 41.16 13.68
C GLY A 278 0.53 41.26 12.31
N TRP A 279 -0.37 40.30 12.09
CA TRP A 279 -1.16 40.19 10.86
C TRP A 279 -2.39 41.11 10.89
N SER A 280 -2.70 41.69 9.75
CA SER A 280 -3.95 42.41 9.50
C SER A 280 -4.43 42.11 8.08
N TYR A 281 -5.74 42.21 7.86
CA TYR A 281 -6.40 41.71 6.66
C TYR A 281 -7.37 42.73 6.10
N ASP A 282 -7.35 42.95 4.80
CA ASP A 282 -8.34 43.76 4.12
C ASP A 282 -9.60 42.94 3.82
N LYS A 283 -10.76 43.53 4.08
CA LYS A 283 -12.04 42.86 3.88
C LYS A 283 -12.26 42.49 2.42
N ILE A 284 -12.81 41.30 2.21
CA ILE A 284 -13.30 40.80 0.93
C ILE A 284 -14.77 40.40 1.08
N THR A 285 -15.60 40.79 0.11
CA THR A 285 -17.02 40.43 0.08
C THR A 285 -17.19 39.15 -0.71
N PHE A 286 -17.89 38.17 -0.15
CA PHE A 286 -18.20 36.93 -0.85
C PHE A 286 -19.12 37.20 -2.05
N THR A 287 -18.83 36.57 -3.19
CA THR A 287 -19.65 36.69 -4.41
C THR A 287 -20.11 35.32 -4.92
N PRO A 288 -21.19 35.24 -5.72
CA PRO A 288 -21.61 34.00 -6.36
C PRO A 288 -20.52 33.34 -7.21
N GLU A 289 -19.59 34.13 -7.78
CA GLU A 289 -18.44 33.65 -8.54
C GLU A 289 -17.45 32.90 -7.63
N MET A 290 -17.19 33.40 -6.41
CA MET A 290 -16.34 32.71 -5.43
C MET A 290 -16.88 31.33 -5.05
N LYS A 291 -18.22 31.19 -4.97
CA LYS A 291 -18.86 29.88 -4.78
C LYS A 291 -18.54 28.91 -5.93
N LYS A 292 -18.48 29.38 -7.17
CA LYS A 292 -18.12 28.55 -8.35
C LYS A 292 -16.65 28.12 -8.29
N LEU A 293 -15.78 28.95 -7.71
CA LEU A 293 -14.39 28.60 -7.44
C LEU A 293 -14.26 27.53 -6.34
N GLY A 294 -15.32 27.25 -5.57
CA GLY A 294 -15.28 26.30 -4.46
C GLY A 294 -14.88 26.94 -3.13
N LEU A 295 -15.06 28.25 -3.00
CA LEU A 295 -14.92 28.97 -1.73
C LEU A 295 -16.26 28.97 -0.99
N GLU A 296 -16.19 28.85 0.33
CA GLU A 296 -17.33 28.91 1.23
C GLU A 296 -17.44 30.28 1.89
N GLU A 297 -18.68 30.77 2.06
CA GLU A 297 -18.94 32.08 2.65
C GLU A 297 -18.77 32.07 4.18
N VAL A 298 -19.17 30.97 4.85
CA VAL A 298 -19.29 30.92 6.30
C VAL A 298 -18.38 29.85 6.87
N SER A 299 -17.60 30.18 7.91
CA SER A 299 -16.77 29.19 8.59
C SER A 299 -17.64 28.22 9.40
N SER A 300 -17.31 26.94 9.33
CA SER A 300 -17.88 25.95 10.24
C SER A 300 -17.43 26.19 11.70
N ASN A 301 -16.35 26.96 11.91
CA ASN A 301 -15.86 27.33 13.22
C ASN A 301 -16.39 28.70 13.66
N LYS A 302 -17.28 28.70 14.66
CA LYS A 302 -17.89 29.92 15.22
C LYS A 302 -16.92 30.94 15.82
N LYS A 303 -15.65 30.57 16.05
CA LYS A 303 -14.60 31.45 16.59
C LYS A 303 -13.75 32.09 15.49
N GLU A 304 -13.98 31.74 14.23
CA GLU A 304 -13.34 32.35 13.07
C GLU A 304 -14.33 33.32 12.42
N LYS A 305 -13.87 34.49 12.00
CA LYS A 305 -14.72 35.42 11.26
C LYS A 305 -14.81 34.97 9.80
N ASP A 306 -16.01 35.02 9.23
CA ASP A 306 -16.27 34.63 7.83
C ASP A 306 -15.37 35.36 6.81
N GLU A 307 -15.06 36.64 7.05
CA GLU A 307 -14.15 37.41 6.19
C GLU A 307 -12.68 36.95 6.28
N GLU A 308 -12.23 36.52 7.46
CA GLU A 308 -10.89 35.94 7.64
C GLU A 308 -10.84 34.51 7.10
N PHE A 309 -11.94 33.76 7.23
CA PHE A 309 -12.10 32.43 6.66
C PHE A 309 -11.95 32.42 5.14
N LEU A 310 -12.58 33.38 4.44
CA LEU A 310 -12.45 33.50 2.98
C LEU A 310 -11.01 33.75 2.56
N LEU A 311 -10.28 34.62 3.26
CA LEU A 311 -8.86 34.88 2.99
C LEU A 311 -7.98 33.69 3.33
N ARG A 312 -8.28 32.96 4.41
CA ARG A 312 -7.57 31.73 4.77
C ARG A 312 -7.72 30.66 3.70
N GLN A 313 -8.94 30.46 3.19
CA GLN A 313 -9.20 29.52 2.09
C GLN A 313 -8.35 29.83 0.85
N LEU A 314 -8.20 31.12 0.51
CA LEU A 314 -7.32 31.57 -0.58
C LEU A 314 -5.85 31.30 -0.24
N ALA A 315 -5.40 31.68 0.95
CA ALA A 315 -4.03 31.53 1.42
C ALA A 315 -3.55 30.06 1.44
N GLU A 316 -4.45 29.10 1.66
CA GLU A 316 -4.18 27.66 1.63
C GLU A 316 -4.18 27.08 0.20
N ARG A 317 -4.58 27.85 -0.82
CA ARG A 317 -4.72 27.42 -2.23
C ARG A 317 -3.82 28.18 -3.22
N VAL A 318 -3.07 29.18 -2.75
CA VAL A 318 -2.05 29.87 -3.57
C VAL A 318 -0.74 29.08 -3.61
N PRO A 319 0.07 29.20 -4.68
CA PRO A 319 1.35 28.53 -4.77
C PRO A 319 2.30 29.10 -3.74
N LEU A 320 3.24 28.29 -3.28
CA LEU A 320 4.16 28.70 -2.22
C LEU A 320 5.07 29.87 -2.61
N SER A 321 5.31 30.06 -3.91
CA SER A 321 5.99 31.24 -4.47
C SER A 321 5.28 32.56 -4.16
N PHE A 322 3.95 32.55 -3.96
CA PHE A 322 3.18 33.72 -3.53
C PHE A 322 3.74 34.31 -2.23
N TRP A 323 4.15 33.45 -1.30
CA TRP A 323 4.69 33.89 -0.01
C TRP A 323 6.09 34.48 -0.14
N ALA A 324 6.90 34.00 -1.10
CA ALA A 324 8.19 34.60 -1.41
C ALA A 324 8.05 36.01 -2.00
N GLU A 325 7.08 36.22 -2.90
CA GLU A 325 6.69 37.54 -3.40
C GLU A 325 6.19 38.43 -2.26
N PHE A 326 5.28 37.92 -1.41
CA PHE A 326 4.72 38.64 -0.28
C PHE A 326 5.78 39.15 0.70
N TYR A 327 6.78 38.31 1.02
CA TYR A 327 7.86 38.68 1.94
C TYR A 327 9.05 39.37 1.28
N ASP A 328 9.06 39.49 -0.04
CA ASP A 328 10.18 39.98 -0.86
C ASP A 328 11.52 39.33 -0.46
N CYS A 329 11.56 38.00 -0.46
CA CYS A 329 12.75 37.24 -0.08
C CYS A 329 12.84 35.88 -0.77
N SER A 330 13.92 35.13 -0.51
CA SER A 330 14.08 33.78 -1.07
C SER A 330 13.03 32.81 -0.53
N LEU A 331 12.77 31.73 -1.28
CA LEU A 331 11.80 30.69 -0.90
C LEU A 331 12.08 30.12 0.50
N GLU A 332 13.36 29.90 0.83
CA GLU A 332 13.77 29.34 2.13
C GLU A 332 13.42 30.30 3.28
N LYS A 333 13.72 31.59 3.09
CA LYS A 333 13.42 32.62 4.09
C LYS A 333 11.91 32.81 4.23
N ALA A 334 11.16 32.73 3.13
CA ALA A 334 9.72 32.82 3.14
C ALA A 334 9.09 31.63 3.89
N ALA A 335 9.57 30.41 3.66
CA ALA A 335 9.13 29.20 4.35
C ALA A 335 9.34 29.28 5.86
N ALA A 336 10.56 29.64 6.30
CA ALA A 336 10.85 29.79 7.73
C ALA A 336 9.99 30.89 8.38
N LYS A 337 9.80 32.05 7.69
CA LYS A 337 8.93 33.12 8.19
C LYS A 337 7.49 32.68 8.33
N LEU A 338 6.95 31.97 7.33
CA LEU A 338 5.55 31.53 7.32
C LEU A 338 5.30 30.46 8.38
N ALA A 339 6.19 29.48 8.53
CA ALA A 339 6.11 28.46 9.57
C ALA A 339 6.18 29.07 10.98
N LYS A 340 7.07 30.04 11.20
CA LYS A 340 7.24 30.69 12.50
C LYS A 340 6.03 31.53 12.91
N LYS A 341 5.42 32.25 11.95
CA LYS A 341 4.34 33.20 12.20
C LYS A 341 3.26 33.10 11.12
N PRO A 342 2.49 31.99 11.10
CA PRO A 342 1.46 31.82 10.10
C PRO A 342 0.37 32.90 10.23
N PRO A 343 -0.24 33.35 9.12
CA PRO A 343 -1.47 34.15 9.17
C PRO A 343 -2.61 33.33 9.77
N PHE A 344 -3.68 33.98 10.19
CA PHE A 344 -4.89 33.35 10.76
C PHE A 344 -4.65 32.48 12.02
N GLY A 345 -3.47 32.56 12.63
CA GLY A 345 -3.13 31.83 13.85
C GLY A 345 -3.26 30.31 13.68
N SER A 346 -3.93 29.64 14.62
CA SER A 346 -4.11 28.19 14.62
C SER A 346 -5.06 27.66 13.53
N TYR A 347 -5.73 28.53 12.78
CA TYR A 347 -6.65 28.10 11.73
C TYR A 347 -5.95 27.79 10.41
N PHE A 348 -4.80 28.42 10.15
CA PHE A 348 -4.08 28.25 8.89
C PHE A 348 -3.37 26.90 8.83
N ASN A 349 -3.78 26.08 7.87
CA ASN A 349 -3.12 24.81 7.60
C ASN A 349 -2.00 24.98 6.56
N LEU A 350 -0.78 25.26 7.02
CA LEU A 350 0.39 25.36 6.15
C LEU A 350 0.75 24.03 5.45
N CYS A 351 0.39 22.87 6.02
CA CYS A 351 0.67 21.59 5.36
C CYS A 351 -0.08 21.47 4.03
N GLN A 352 -1.31 21.98 3.97
CA GLN A 352 -2.19 21.82 2.82
C GLN A 352 -1.55 22.32 1.50
N PRO A 353 -1.10 23.58 1.37
CA PRO A 353 -0.43 24.02 0.14
C PRO A 353 0.87 23.25 -0.11
N ILE A 354 1.66 22.92 0.92
CA ILE A 354 2.92 22.17 0.75
C ILE A 354 2.67 20.78 0.15
N GLU A 355 1.69 20.04 0.66
CA GLU A 355 1.28 18.74 0.14
C GLU A 355 0.66 18.86 -1.25
N ASN A 356 -0.18 19.88 -1.48
CA ASN A 356 -0.84 20.10 -2.76
C ASN A 356 0.18 20.29 -3.90
N PHE A 357 1.27 21.02 -3.65
CA PHE A 357 2.33 21.27 -4.63
C PHE A 357 3.49 20.26 -4.54
N GLY A 358 3.48 19.35 -3.56
CA GLY A 358 4.56 18.38 -3.35
C GLY A 358 5.93 19.04 -3.11
N ASP A 359 5.95 20.21 -2.46
CA ASP A 359 7.15 21.04 -2.39
C ASP A 359 8.10 20.59 -1.27
N ASN A 360 9.17 19.88 -1.68
CA ASN A 360 10.21 19.38 -0.79
C ASN A 360 10.91 20.50 0.01
N LEU A 361 11.19 21.65 -0.63
CA LEU A 361 11.93 22.73 0.00
C LEU A 361 11.12 23.33 1.15
N TRP A 362 9.85 23.63 0.89
CA TRP A 362 8.96 24.20 1.89
C TRP A 362 8.64 23.21 3.00
N ALA A 363 8.45 21.92 2.68
CA ALA A 363 8.30 20.88 3.68
C ALA A 363 9.51 20.84 4.63
N TYR A 364 10.72 20.82 4.07
CA TYR A 364 11.96 20.75 4.84
C TYR A 364 12.19 21.99 5.72
N GLN A 365 12.00 23.19 5.17
CA GLN A 365 12.19 24.44 5.92
C GLN A 365 11.12 24.61 7.01
N THR A 366 9.88 24.22 6.73
CA THR A 366 8.79 24.24 7.73
C THR A 366 9.12 23.33 8.90
N LEU A 367 9.53 22.08 8.64
CA LEU A 367 9.92 21.13 9.67
C LEU A 367 11.19 21.53 10.44
N LYS A 368 12.09 22.30 9.85
CA LYS A 368 13.25 22.84 10.56
C LYS A 368 12.87 23.95 11.55
N GLU A 369 11.88 24.76 11.23
CA GLU A 369 11.39 25.82 12.11
C GLU A 369 10.45 25.28 13.18
N ASP A 370 9.50 24.41 12.81
CA ASP A 370 8.55 23.76 13.70
C ASP A 370 8.28 22.32 13.25
N SER A 371 8.71 21.35 14.05
CA SER A 371 8.51 19.93 13.81
C SER A 371 7.44 19.31 14.72
N ASN A 372 6.38 20.07 15.04
CA ASN A 372 5.23 19.53 15.78
C ASN A 372 4.62 18.30 15.09
N GLU A 373 3.80 17.54 15.82
CA GLU A 373 3.26 16.26 15.32
C GLU A 373 2.41 16.40 14.04
N ALA A 374 1.65 17.48 13.91
CA ALA A 374 0.81 17.70 12.73
C ALA A 374 1.67 17.93 11.48
N TYR A 375 2.73 18.74 11.61
CA TYR A 375 3.67 19.01 10.52
C TYR A 375 4.51 17.77 10.21
N ALA A 376 5.05 17.09 11.22
CA ALA A 376 5.83 15.87 11.04
C ALA A 376 5.02 14.78 10.32
N SER A 377 3.77 14.54 10.75
CA SER A 377 2.91 13.51 10.14
C SER A 377 2.65 13.77 8.65
N SER A 378 2.43 15.03 8.29
CA SER A 378 2.02 15.44 6.93
C SER A 378 3.23 15.60 5.99
N LEU A 379 4.28 16.28 6.46
CA LEU A 379 5.33 16.81 5.58
C LEU A 379 6.55 15.90 5.45
N MET A 380 6.82 15.03 6.43
CA MET A 380 8.04 14.21 6.45
C MET A 380 8.16 13.30 5.23
N GLY A 381 7.04 12.85 4.66
CA GLY A 381 7.02 12.02 3.45
C GLY A 381 7.59 12.72 2.20
N LEU A 382 7.55 14.07 2.17
CA LEU A 382 8.08 14.86 1.06
C LEU A 382 9.60 15.04 1.12
N LEU A 383 10.24 14.75 2.27
CA LEU A 383 11.68 14.91 2.46
C LEU A 383 12.46 13.73 1.90
N THR A 384 13.67 14.01 1.43
CA THR A 384 14.70 12.99 1.14
C THR A 384 15.15 12.28 2.42
N PRO A 385 15.70 11.05 2.34
CA PRO A 385 16.24 10.36 3.51
C PRO A 385 17.25 11.19 4.30
N GLU A 386 18.13 11.93 3.61
CA GLU A 386 19.14 12.80 4.21
C GLU A 386 18.51 13.97 4.97
N GLN A 387 17.50 14.62 4.38
CA GLN A 387 16.78 15.71 5.03
C GLN A 387 16.03 15.23 6.28
N ARG A 388 15.38 14.05 6.23
CA ARG A 388 14.67 13.47 7.39
C ARG A 388 15.59 13.23 8.58
N GLU A 389 16.85 12.88 8.32
CA GLU A 389 17.87 12.64 9.35
C GLU A 389 18.20 13.90 10.16
N GLU A 390 18.04 15.08 9.56
CA GLU A 390 18.25 16.38 10.20
C GLU A 390 17.05 16.87 11.02
N ILE A 391 15.83 16.37 10.75
CA ILE A 391 14.63 16.85 11.44
C ILE A 391 14.58 16.26 12.86
N ASN A 392 14.59 17.15 13.85
CA ASN A 392 14.48 16.77 15.26
C ASN A 392 13.03 16.84 15.74
N PHE A 393 12.20 15.93 15.25
CA PHE A 393 10.81 15.86 15.71
C PHE A 393 10.71 15.09 17.03
N GLN A 394 9.91 15.63 17.95
CA GLN A 394 9.40 14.93 19.11
C GLN A 394 7.89 14.87 18.96
N THR A 395 7.33 13.72 19.30
CA THR A 395 5.94 13.41 19.01
C THR A 395 5.24 13.11 20.32
N ASP A 396 4.12 13.79 20.53
CA ASP A 396 3.13 13.48 21.56
C ASP A 396 2.01 12.59 20.98
N SER A 397 2.21 12.06 19.77
CA SER A 397 1.25 11.22 19.09
C SER A 397 0.93 10.00 19.91
N LYS A 398 -0.37 9.78 20.09
CA LYS A 398 -0.90 8.55 20.69
C LYS A 398 -1.18 7.47 19.65
N SER A 399 -0.67 7.67 18.42
CA SER A 399 -0.85 6.76 17.30
C SER A 399 0.16 5.61 17.32
N ASN A 400 -0.30 4.41 16.99
CA ASN A 400 0.52 3.20 16.82
C ASN A 400 0.86 2.89 15.35
N TYR A 401 0.71 3.82 14.41
CA TYR A 401 1.07 3.60 13.00
C TYR A 401 2.09 4.63 12.51
N ILE A 402 2.95 4.23 11.57
CA ILE A 402 3.80 5.15 10.81
C ILE A 402 3.03 5.62 9.57
N PRO A 403 2.96 6.93 9.29
CA PRO A 403 2.27 7.43 8.09
C PRO A 403 2.83 6.82 6.81
N GLU A 404 1.94 6.38 5.93
CA GLU A 404 2.29 5.73 4.66
C GLU A 404 3.33 6.51 3.82
N PRO A 405 3.25 7.86 3.69
CA PRO A 405 4.22 8.63 2.92
C PRO A 405 5.65 8.61 3.46
N TRP A 406 5.88 8.15 4.69
CA TRP A 406 7.23 8.09 5.28
C TRP A 406 8.05 6.90 4.74
N TYR A 407 7.38 5.88 4.18
CA TYR A 407 8.05 4.77 3.54
C TYR A 407 8.53 5.19 2.15
N ASN A 408 9.83 5.05 1.89
CA ASN A 408 10.40 5.44 0.61
C ASN A 408 9.89 4.51 -0.50
N THR A 409 9.30 5.07 -1.55
CA THR A 409 8.70 4.31 -2.65
C THR A 409 9.71 3.46 -3.43
N ASP A 410 10.98 3.86 -3.44
CA ASP A 410 12.09 3.13 -4.04
C ASP A 410 12.68 2.03 -3.12
N GLY A 411 12.17 1.93 -1.88
CA GLY A 411 12.65 1.00 -0.86
C GLY A 411 13.99 1.39 -0.23
N THR A 412 14.47 2.62 -0.44
CA THR A 412 15.70 3.12 0.18
C THR A 412 15.57 3.13 1.70
N GLN A 413 16.63 2.74 2.40
CA GLN A 413 16.65 2.72 3.87
C GLN A 413 16.56 4.12 4.46
N TRP A 414 16.08 4.20 5.69
CA TRP A 414 16.07 5.40 6.51
C TRP A 414 17.42 5.64 7.18
N GLY A 415 17.66 6.90 7.56
CA GLY A 415 18.77 7.25 8.46
C GLY A 415 18.54 6.76 9.89
N ILE A 416 19.63 6.63 10.65
CA ILE A 416 19.64 6.05 12.00
C ILE A 416 18.86 6.91 13.01
N LYS A 417 18.98 8.24 12.95
CA LYS A 417 18.27 9.15 13.85
C LYS A 417 16.78 9.18 13.50
N PHE A 418 16.42 9.25 12.22
CA PHE A 418 15.03 9.18 11.80
C PHE A 418 14.36 7.86 12.23
N SER A 419 15.03 6.73 11.98
CA SER A 419 14.57 5.40 12.41
C SER A 419 14.35 5.31 13.92
N THR A 420 15.28 5.87 14.71
CA THR A 420 15.18 5.90 16.17
C THR A 420 13.94 6.70 16.61
N ARG A 421 13.68 7.87 16.02
CA ARG A 421 12.52 8.71 16.36
C ARG A 421 11.20 8.07 15.91
N ALA A 422 11.17 7.45 14.73
CA ALA A 422 10.01 6.72 14.25
C ALA A 422 9.66 5.55 15.17
N LEU A 423 10.66 4.80 15.65
CA LEU A 423 10.46 3.74 16.62
C LEU A 423 9.96 4.29 17.97
N GLN A 424 10.57 5.36 18.47
CA GLN A 424 10.13 6.03 19.70
C GLN A 424 8.69 6.52 19.60
N ARG A 425 8.29 7.09 18.45
CA ARG A 425 6.91 7.53 18.19
C ARG A 425 5.89 6.45 18.47
N LEU A 426 6.16 5.23 18.00
CA LEU A 426 5.26 4.10 18.19
C LEU A 426 5.04 3.74 19.67
N PHE A 427 6.06 3.91 20.51
CA PHE A 427 5.99 3.55 21.94
C PHE A 427 5.34 4.62 22.82
N HIS A 428 5.06 5.81 22.28
CA HIS A 428 4.24 6.83 22.97
C HIS A 428 2.73 6.60 22.78
N SER A 429 2.36 5.57 22.01
CA SER A 429 0.99 5.15 21.78
C SER A 429 0.29 4.66 23.04
N ASN A 430 -1.01 4.95 23.15
CA ASN A 430 -1.88 4.36 24.17
C ASN A 430 -2.40 2.94 23.79
N TYR A 431 -2.06 2.45 22.60
CA TYR A 431 -2.50 1.16 22.08
C TYR A 431 -1.45 0.08 22.33
N TYR A 432 -1.90 -1.06 22.87
CA TYR A 432 -1.09 -2.24 23.18
C TYR A 432 -1.00 -3.26 22.03
N TYR A 433 -1.48 -2.91 20.84
CA TYR A 433 -1.43 -3.79 19.68
C TYR A 433 -0.54 -3.19 18.61
N TYR A 434 0.46 -3.98 18.21
CA TYR A 434 1.40 -3.66 17.14
C TYR A 434 1.32 -4.77 16.08
N PRO A 435 0.87 -4.46 14.84
CA PRO A 435 0.76 -5.45 13.78
C PRO A 435 2.12 -6.07 13.42
N LYS A 436 2.12 -7.36 13.12
CA LYS A 436 3.30 -8.11 12.66
C LYS A 436 3.85 -7.50 11.37
N GLU A 437 2.95 -7.13 10.47
CA GLU A 437 3.20 -6.53 9.16
C GLU A 437 3.94 -5.19 9.30
N MET A 438 3.70 -4.45 10.37
CA MET A 438 4.42 -3.20 10.64
C MET A 438 5.86 -3.47 11.10
N ALA A 439 6.07 -4.46 11.98
CA ALA A 439 7.42 -4.89 12.38
C ALA A 439 8.24 -5.35 11.17
N GLU A 440 7.60 -6.16 10.32
CA GLU A 440 8.17 -6.63 9.06
C GLU A 440 8.55 -5.47 8.14
N ARG A 441 7.60 -4.58 7.88
CA ARG A 441 7.82 -3.44 6.98
C ARG A 441 8.92 -2.52 7.50
N LEU A 442 8.93 -2.18 8.79
CA LEU A 442 9.97 -1.33 9.38
C LEU A 442 11.36 -1.95 9.26
N SER A 443 11.50 -3.26 9.38
CA SER A 443 12.78 -3.94 9.22
C SER A 443 13.44 -3.66 7.86
N LEU A 444 12.64 -3.48 6.80
CA LEU A 444 13.11 -3.16 5.46
C LEU A 444 13.68 -1.74 5.36
N TYR A 445 13.16 -0.80 6.14
CA TYR A 445 13.59 0.60 6.10
C TYR A 445 14.63 0.91 7.17
N PHE A 446 14.68 0.17 8.28
CA PHE A 446 15.73 0.36 9.27
C PHE A 446 17.11 0.00 8.72
N PRO A 447 18.11 0.85 8.98
CA PRO A 447 19.49 0.54 8.64
C PRO A 447 20.06 -0.48 9.64
N PRO A 448 21.14 -1.23 9.30
CA PRO A 448 21.68 -2.30 10.16
C PRO A 448 22.03 -1.84 11.58
N GLU A 449 22.46 -0.59 11.74
CA GLU A 449 22.81 0.05 13.01
C GLU A 449 21.62 0.18 13.98
N MET A 450 20.38 0.01 13.50
CA MET A 450 19.20 -0.04 14.36
C MET A 450 19.08 -1.35 15.15
N LEU A 451 19.68 -2.46 14.69
CA LEU A 451 19.45 -3.77 15.31
C LEU A 451 19.79 -3.78 16.81
N PRO A 452 20.97 -3.32 17.27
CA PRO A 452 21.27 -3.27 18.70
C PRO A 452 20.31 -2.37 19.49
N LYS A 453 19.81 -1.29 18.87
CA LYS A 453 18.85 -0.38 19.50
C LYS A 453 17.49 -1.07 19.68
N VAL A 454 16.99 -1.76 18.65
CA VAL A 454 15.73 -2.50 18.72
C VAL A 454 15.82 -3.61 19.78
N GLU A 455 16.93 -4.34 19.83
CA GLU A 455 17.17 -5.36 20.86
C GLU A 455 17.21 -4.77 22.27
N GLN A 456 17.86 -3.62 22.45
CA GLN A 456 17.88 -2.91 23.73
C GLN A 456 16.46 -2.48 24.16
N GLN A 457 15.64 -1.99 23.23
CA GLN A 457 14.24 -1.64 23.52
C GLN A 457 13.42 -2.87 23.93
N ALA A 458 13.66 -4.03 23.31
CA ALA A 458 12.98 -5.27 23.71
C ALA A 458 13.26 -5.67 25.16
N VAL A 459 14.46 -5.39 25.67
CA VAL A 459 14.85 -5.64 27.07
C VAL A 459 14.29 -4.56 28.00
N ALA A 460 14.38 -3.29 27.60
CA ALA A 460 13.90 -2.17 28.41
C ALA A 460 12.39 -2.24 28.68
N TYR A 461 11.62 -2.73 27.71
CA TYR A 461 10.18 -2.90 27.79
C TYR A 461 9.75 -4.33 28.16
N ASP A 462 10.59 -5.15 28.79
CA ASP A 462 10.22 -6.57 29.07
C ASP A 462 8.94 -6.71 29.93
N ALA A 463 8.67 -5.72 30.79
CA ALA A 463 7.42 -5.61 31.54
C ALA A 463 6.20 -5.24 30.67
N ASP A 464 6.40 -4.56 29.55
CA ASP A 464 5.40 -4.32 28.51
C ASP A 464 5.54 -5.38 27.40
N HIS A 465 4.87 -6.51 27.61
CA HIS A 465 4.95 -7.65 26.71
C HIS A 465 4.62 -7.32 25.24
N ALA A 466 3.79 -6.32 24.95
CA ALA A 466 3.43 -5.96 23.59
C ALA A 466 4.59 -5.27 22.86
N ILE A 467 5.20 -4.26 23.50
CA ILE A 467 6.35 -3.54 22.93
C ILE A 467 7.57 -4.48 22.84
N ALA A 468 7.84 -5.27 23.88
CA ALA A 468 8.94 -6.23 23.85
C ALA A 468 8.78 -7.26 22.72
N LYS A 469 7.57 -7.81 22.53
CA LYS A 469 7.27 -8.74 21.43
C LYS A 469 7.47 -8.09 20.07
N PHE A 470 6.98 -6.87 19.88
CA PHE A 470 7.14 -6.12 18.63
C PHE A 470 8.61 -5.87 18.29
N CYS A 471 9.43 -5.46 19.27
CA CYS A 471 10.86 -5.26 19.08
C CYS A 471 11.59 -6.56 18.74
N ARG A 472 11.30 -7.67 19.42
CA ARG A 472 11.90 -8.99 19.12
C ARG A 472 11.60 -9.43 17.69
N LEU A 473 10.34 -9.28 17.27
CA LEU A 473 9.90 -9.60 15.92
C LEU A 473 10.56 -8.69 14.87
N THR A 474 10.65 -7.38 15.14
CA THR A 474 11.35 -6.43 14.26
C THR A 474 12.82 -6.81 14.09
N ALA A 475 13.51 -7.17 15.19
CA ALA A 475 14.90 -7.62 15.16
C ALA A 475 15.07 -8.94 14.37
N GLU A 476 14.13 -9.88 14.51
CA GLU A 476 14.11 -11.11 13.72
C GLU A 476 14.02 -10.81 12.21
N TYR A 477 13.11 -9.93 11.81
CA TYR A 477 12.98 -9.53 10.41
C TYR A 477 14.19 -8.75 9.87
N MET A 478 14.82 -7.93 10.70
CA MET A 478 16.10 -7.30 10.33
C MET A 478 17.18 -8.33 10.02
N ARG A 479 17.29 -9.40 10.83
CA ARG A 479 18.21 -10.51 10.56
C ARG A 479 17.81 -11.29 9.30
N MET A 480 16.52 -11.49 9.05
CA MET A 480 16.03 -12.13 7.83
C MET A 480 16.36 -11.31 6.59
N LYS A 481 16.21 -9.99 6.64
CA LYS A 481 16.64 -9.07 5.57
C LYS A 481 18.14 -9.16 5.30
N GLU A 482 18.98 -9.24 6.33
CA GLU A 482 20.43 -9.44 6.15
C GLU A 482 20.76 -10.81 5.54
N LYS A 483 20.04 -11.87 5.95
CA LYS A 483 20.14 -13.20 5.31
C LYS A 483 19.79 -13.12 3.82
N ILE A 484 18.71 -12.43 3.45
CA ILE A 484 18.34 -12.17 2.04
C ILE A 484 19.48 -11.44 1.31
N ASN A 485 20.00 -10.36 1.90
CA ASN A 485 21.08 -9.58 1.30
C ASN A 485 22.33 -10.42 1.02
N SER A 486 22.76 -11.22 2.02
CA SER A 486 23.89 -12.13 1.89
C SER A 486 23.69 -13.09 0.73
N LEU A 487 22.57 -13.82 0.74
CA LEU A 487 22.27 -14.85 -0.26
C LEU A 487 22.23 -14.31 -1.70
N PHE A 488 21.64 -13.13 -1.92
CA PHE A 488 21.55 -12.58 -3.29
C PHE A 488 22.79 -11.79 -3.72
N ASN A 489 23.59 -11.25 -2.80
CA ASN A 489 24.88 -10.64 -3.16
C ASN A 489 25.88 -11.70 -3.66
N ASP A 490 25.85 -12.90 -3.08
CA ASP A 490 26.67 -14.04 -3.52
C ASP A 490 26.27 -14.59 -4.91
N ASN A 491 25.16 -14.10 -5.46
CA ASN A 491 24.55 -14.55 -6.72
C ASN A 491 24.54 -13.50 -7.84
N LYS A 492 25.16 -12.32 -7.62
CA LYS A 492 25.26 -11.25 -8.63
C LYS A 492 26.31 -11.50 -9.70
#